data_AF-A0A561XCC2-F1
#
_entry.id   AF-A0A561XCC2-F1
#
_cell.length_a   1.000
_cell.length_b   1.000
_cell.length_c   1.000
_cell.angle_alpha   90.00
_cell.angle_beta   90.00
_cell.angle_gamma   90.00
#
_symmetry.space_group_name_H-M   'P 1'
#
loop_
_entity.id
_entity.type
_entity.pdbx_description
1 polymer ?
#
loop_
_entity_poly.entity_id
_entity_poly.type
_entity_poly.pdbx_seq_one_letter_code
_entity_poly.pdbx_strand_id
1 'polypeptide(L)'
;MRTLVRMLHTPDTISTLRHLLTACRTIAVVGLSPQWHRPSYFAAKYMQAHGYRIVPVNPLVAREGGQILGEAAYASVTDAAAALAARGQKIDMVDCFRKSEDIPPLADEAVAIGAQCLWLQLGVFNEAAGLRAEAAGLQVIQNRCVKIEHARLFGGLGWMGVNTRVISAKRLRQLPY
;
A
#
# COMPACT_ATOMS: atom_id res chain seq x y z
N MET A 1 -34.51 -3.40 18.34
CA MET A 1 -33.61 -2.35 17.79
C MET A 1 -32.78 -2.98 16.69
N ARG A 2 -33.01 -2.62 15.42
CA ARG A 2 -32.16 -3.07 14.30
C ARG A 2 -30.86 -2.28 14.39
N THR A 3 -29.78 -2.94 14.78
CA THR A 3 -28.42 -2.40 14.66
C THR A 3 -28.19 -2.09 13.19
N LEU A 4 -28.07 -0.81 12.84
CA LEU A 4 -27.52 -0.39 11.56
C LEU A 4 -26.07 -0.90 11.53
N VAL A 5 -25.87 -2.08 10.95
CA VAL A 5 -24.56 -2.50 10.48
C VAL A 5 -24.20 -1.48 9.40
N ARG A 6 -23.50 -0.42 9.80
CA ARG A 6 -22.82 0.47 8.85
C ARG A 6 -22.00 -0.47 7.97
N MET A 7 -22.24 -0.44 6.65
CA MET A 7 -21.36 -1.10 5.69
C MET A 7 -19.96 -0.51 5.93
N LEU A 8 -19.18 -1.20 6.76
CA LEU A 8 -17.75 -0.98 6.89
C LEU A 8 -17.21 -1.56 5.59
N HIS A 9 -17.17 -0.73 4.57
CA HIS A 9 -16.42 -1.00 3.37
C HIS A 9 -15.86 0.35 2.95
N THR A 10 -14.54 0.45 2.97
CA THR A 10 -13.83 1.61 2.48
C THR A 10 -14.17 1.75 1.01
N PRO A 11 -14.89 2.81 0.60
CA PRO A 11 -15.26 2.95 -0.78
C PRO A 11 -14.01 3.30 -1.59
N ASP A 12 -13.67 2.49 -2.59
CA ASP A 12 -12.50 2.65 -3.45
C ASP A 12 -12.69 3.73 -4.54
N THR A 13 -13.37 4.82 -4.17
CA THR A 13 -13.63 5.95 -5.06
C THR A 13 -12.34 6.67 -5.43
N ILE A 14 -12.37 7.39 -6.56
CA ILE A 14 -11.28 8.28 -6.97
C ILE A 14 -10.85 9.23 -5.84
N SER A 15 -11.80 9.75 -5.06
CA SER A 15 -11.49 10.68 -3.96
C SER A 15 -10.76 9.96 -2.82
N THR A 16 -11.23 8.78 -2.42
CA THR A 16 -10.59 7.96 -1.36
C THR A 16 -9.18 7.57 -1.76
N LEU A 17 -9.01 7.00 -2.96
CA LEU A 17 -7.71 6.55 -3.46
C LEU A 17 -6.72 7.71 -3.56
N ARG A 18 -7.16 8.85 -4.11
CA ARG A 18 -6.32 10.06 -4.20
C ARG A 18 -5.95 10.60 -2.83
N HIS A 19 -6.86 10.58 -1.86
CA HIS A 19 -6.58 11.00 -0.49
C HIS A 19 -5.51 10.10 0.15
N LEU A 20 -5.71 8.78 0.13
CA LEU A 20 -4.77 7.81 0.71
C LEU A 20 -3.39 7.90 0.07
N LEU A 21 -3.32 7.93 -1.27
CA LEU A 21 -2.05 8.06 -1.98
C LEU A 21 -1.37 9.42 -1.71
N THR A 22 -2.10 10.47 -1.36
CA THR A 22 -1.49 11.76 -0.96
C THR A 22 -1.02 11.74 0.49
N ALA A 23 -1.81 11.17 1.39
CA ALA A 23 -1.59 11.21 2.84
C ALA A 23 -0.54 10.20 3.31
N CYS A 24 -0.52 9.00 2.73
CA CYS A 24 0.42 7.94 3.11
C CYS A 24 1.73 8.09 2.32
N ARG A 25 2.85 8.39 3.01
CA ARG A 25 4.15 8.61 2.35
C ARG A 25 5.17 7.52 2.67
N THR A 26 5.00 6.79 3.76
CA THR A 26 5.82 5.63 4.12
C THR A 26 5.03 4.34 3.94
N ILE A 27 5.47 3.47 3.02
CA ILE A 27 4.76 2.26 2.62
C ILE A 27 5.59 1.03 3.00
N ALA A 28 5.06 0.18 3.87
CA ALA A 28 5.59 -1.15 4.11
C ALA A 28 5.10 -2.10 3.01
N VAL A 29 6.02 -2.62 2.19
CA VAL A 29 5.68 -3.49 1.06
C VAL A 29 5.94 -4.95 1.44
N VAL A 30 4.86 -5.66 1.76
CA VAL A 30 4.86 -7.05 2.21
C VAL A 30 4.93 -7.99 1.02
N GLY A 31 5.96 -8.84 1.01
CA GLY A 31 6.28 -9.67 -0.15
C GLY A 31 7.05 -8.91 -1.23
N LEU A 32 7.75 -7.83 -0.86
CA LEU A 32 8.66 -7.15 -1.77
C LEU A 32 9.81 -8.10 -2.16
N SER A 33 9.88 -8.45 -3.44
CA SER A 33 10.94 -9.32 -3.96
C SER A 33 12.15 -8.49 -4.40
N PRO A 34 13.39 -8.97 -4.24
CA PRO A 34 14.57 -8.33 -4.82
C PRO A 34 14.69 -8.55 -6.34
N GLN A 35 13.89 -9.45 -6.91
CA GLN A 35 13.96 -9.80 -8.33
C GLN A 35 13.24 -8.76 -9.18
N TRP A 36 13.96 -8.14 -10.11
CA TRP A 36 13.46 -7.01 -10.91
C TRP A 36 12.19 -7.30 -11.70
N HIS A 37 11.99 -8.54 -12.15
CA HIS A 37 10.85 -8.94 -12.98
C HIS A 37 9.56 -9.17 -12.17
N ARG A 38 9.63 -9.17 -10.83
CA ARG A 38 8.47 -9.41 -9.98
C ARG A 38 7.62 -8.15 -9.86
N PRO A 39 6.26 -8.26 -9.87
CA PRO A 39 5.39 -7.09 -9.80
C PRO A 39 5.64 -6.19 -8.59
N SER A 40 5.95 -6.77 -7.43
CA SER A 40 6.24 -6.02 -6.20
C SER A 40 7.47 -5.13 -6.33
N TYR A 41 8.52 -5.60 -7.01
CA TYR A 41 9.73 -4.79 -7.28
C TYR A 41 9.40 -3.56 -8.13
N PHE A 42 8.68 -3.76 -9.25
CA PHE A 42 8.32 -2.64 -10.13
C PHE A 42 7.39 -1.63 -9.49
N ALA A 43 6.40 -2.09 -8.71
CA ALA A 43 5.49 -1.20 -8.00
C ALA A 43 6.23 -0.37 -6.95
N ALA A 44 7.04 -1.02 -6.10
CA ALA A 44 7.83 -0.34 -5.08
C ALA A 44 8.83 0.65 -5.69
N LYS A 45 9.59 0.25 -6.72
CA LYS A 45 10.54 1.13 -7.41
C LYS A 45 9.85 2.35 -8.03
N TYR A 46 8.69 2.16 -8.64
CA TYR A 46 7.90 3.26 -9.19
C TYR A 46 7.47 4.24 -8.08
N MET A 47 6.95 3.73 -6.97
CA MET A 47 6.53 4.59 -5.85
C MET A 47 7.74 5.33 -5.23
N GLN A 48 8.90 4.67 -5.09
CA GLN A 48 10.14 5.31 -4.62
C GLN A 48 10.56 6.47 -5.54
N ALA A 49 10.48 6.27 -6.86
CA ALA A 49 10.76 7.33 -7.84
C ALA A 49 9.79 8.52 -7.78
N HIS A 50 8.60 8.33 -7.20
CA HIS A 50 7.61 9.39 -6.94
C HIS A 50 7.66 9.93 -5.50
N GLY A 51 8.78 9.71 -4.81
CA GLY A 51 9.08 10.31 -3.51
C GLY A 51 8.35 9.67 -2.33
N TYR A 52 7.84 8.45 -2.48
CA TYR A 52 7.38 7.64 -1.36
C TYR A 52 8.58 6.92 -0.73
N ARG A 53 8.55 6.74 0.58
CA ARG A 53 9.52 5.88 1.26
C ARG A 53 9.01 4.45 1.26
N ILE A 54 9.84 3.53 0.78
CA ILE A 54 9.54 2.10 0.77
C ILE A 54 10.22 1.42 1.95
N VAL A 55 9.47 0.57 2.64
CA VAL A 55 9.97 -0.27 3.73
C VAL A 55 9.77 -1.74 3.34
N PRO A 56 10.83 -2.43 2.88
CA PRO A 56 10.71 -3.81 2.44
C PRO A 56 10.36 -4.76 3.60
N VAL A 57 9.31 -5.57 3.44
CA VAL A 57 8.99 -6.67 4.36
C VAL A 57 9.12 -7.99 3.61
N ASN A 58 10.23 -8.69 3.88
CA ASN A 58 10.59 -9.96 3.28
C ASN A 58 11.46 -10.79 4.26
N PRO A 59 10.89 -11.82 4.92
CA PRO A 59 11.60 -12.63 5.89
C PRO A 59 12.89 -13.28 5.39
N LEU A 60 12.95 -13.68 4.12
CA LEU A 60 14.12 -14.37 3.59
C LEU A 60 15.31 -13.41 3.47
N VAL A 61 15.08 -12.24 2.88
CA VAL A 61 16.12 -11.22 2.73
C VAL A 61 16.51 -10.64 4.10
N ALA A 62 15.55 -10.47 5.01
CA ALA A 62 15.80 -9.97 6.35
C ALA A 62 16.70 -10.90 7.19
N ARG A 63 16.52 -12.23 7.07
CA ARG A 63 17.38 -13.22 7.76
C ARG A 63 18.85 -13.10 7.36
N GLU A 64 19.10 -12.66 6.14
CA GLU A 64 20.45 -12.45 5.60
C GLU A 64 20.99 -11.04 5.90
N GLY A 65 20.23 -10.19 6.60
CA GLY A 65 20.56 -8.78 6.81
C GLY A 65 20.57 -7.96 5.52
N GLY A 66 19.87 -8.43 4.49
CA GLY A 66 19.89 -7.85 3.15
C GLY A 66 19.06 -6.58 2.99
N GLN A 67 19.16 -6.00 1.79
CA GLN A 67 18.43 -4.80 1.39
C GLN A 67 17.70 -5.04 0.07
N ILE A 68 16.60 -4.30 -0.14
CA ILE A 68 15.87 -4.26 -1.41
C ILE A 68 15.65 -2.80 -1.78
N LEU A 69 15.98 -2.42 -3.01
CA LEU A 69 15.88 -1.03 -3.49
C LEU A 69 16.64 0.00 -2.61
N GLY A 70 17.76 -0.44 -2.03
CA GLY A 70 18.60 0.38 -1.14
C GLY A 70 18.03 0.56 0.28
N GLU A 71 16.94 -0.12 0.61
CA GLU A 71 16.29 -0.07 1.93
C GLU A 71 16.49 -1.39 2.67
N ALA A 72 16.69 -1.33 3.99
CA ALA A 72 16.81 -2.53 4.83
C ALA A 72 15.53 -3.36 4.81
N ALA A 73 15.68 -4.68 4.65
CA ALA A 73 14.54 -5.60 4.69
C ALA A 73 14.22 -6.06 6.11
N TYR A 74 12.94 -6.14 6.43
CA TYR A 74 12.43 -6.57 7.74
C TYR A 74 11.66 -7.89 7.62
N ALA A 75 11.66 -8.66 8.71
CA ALA A 75 10.99 -9.96 8.74
C ALA A 75 9.46 -9.83 8.83
N SER A 76 8.97 -8.81 9.52
CA SER A 76 7.54 -8.52 9.69
C SER A 76 7.26 -7.02 9.57
N VAL A 77 5.98 -6.65 9.48
CA VAL A 77 5.57 -5.24 9.51
C VAL A 77 5.82 -4.66 10.90
N THR A 78 5.62 -5.46 11.94
CA THR A 78 5.85 -5.07 13.33
C THR A 78 7.32 -4.74 13.60
N ASP A 79 8.26 -5.57 13.14
CA ASP A 79 9.70 -5.31 13.28
C ASP A 79 10.11 -4.03 12.56
N ALA A 80 9.58 -3.83 11.34
CA ALA A 80 9.81 -2.63 10.56
C ALA A 80 9.28 -1.38 11.27
N ALA A 81 8.07 -1.44 11.83
CA ALA A 81 7.46 -0.35 12.56
C ALA A 81 8.28 0.02 13.80
N ALA A 82 8.74 -0.97 14.58
CA ALA A 82 9.58 -0.76 15.76
C ALA A 82 10.91 -0.07 15.39
N ALA A 83 11.56 -0.52 14.31
CA ALA A 83 12.81 0.08 13.84
C ALA A 83 12.64 1.53 13.35
N LEU A 84 11.52 1.83 12.69
CA LEU A 84 11.20 3.19 12.25
C LEU A 84 10.81 4.09 13.43
N ALA A 85 10.04 3.58 14.39
CA ALA A 85 9.61 4.32 15.58
C ALA A 85 10.80 4.79 16.41
N ALA A 86 11.87 3.98 16.52
CA ALA A 86 13.12 4.38 17.17
C ALA A 86 13.80 5.61 16.53
N ARG A 87 13.41 5.96 15.28
CA ARG A 87 13.89 7.13 14.52
C ARG A 87 12.83 8.23 14.41
N GLY A 88 11.74 8.15 15.18
CA GLY A 88 10.63 9.10 15.13
C GLY A 88 9.79 9.00 13.85
N GLN A 89 9.80 7.85 13.18
CA GLN A 89 9.12 7.61 11.90
C GLN A 89 8.02 6.56 12.09
N LYS A 90 7.04 6.54 11.19
CA LYS A 90 5.93 5.57 11.21
C LYS A 90 5.64 5.02 9.82
N ILE A 91 4.97 3.88 9.77
CA ILE A 91 4.42 3.31 8.54
C ILE A 91 3.00 3.84 8.38
N ASP A 92 2.68 4.44 7.23
CA ASP A 92 1.35 4.97 6.95
C ASP A 92 0.47 3.91 6.26
N MET A 93 1.07 3.14 5.34
CA MET A 93 0.37 2.14 4.52
C MET A 93 1.10 0.81 4.56
N VAL A 94 0.34 -0.28 4.70
CA VAL A 94 0.81 -1.66 4.52
C VAL A 94 0.31 -2.15 3.17
N ASP A 95 1.20 -2.30 2.19
CA ASP A 95 0.91 -2.75 0.83
C ASP A 95 1.30 -4.22 0.63
N CYS A 96 0.34 -5.08 0.28
CA CYS A 96 0.50 -6.52 0.32
C CYS A 96 0.50 -7.18 -1.07
N PHE A 97 1.57 -7.93 -1.37
CA PHE A 97 1.74 -8.79 -2.53
C PHE A 97 1.69 -10.29 -2.20
N ARG A 98 1.36 -10.66 -0.95
CA ARG A 98 1.18 -12.06 -0.52
C ARG A 98 -0.22 -12.58 -0.88
N LYS A 99 -0.45 -13.88 -0.68
CA LYS A 99 -1.72 -14.54 -1.00
C LYS A 99 -2.81 -14.08 -0.02
N SER A 100 -4.07 -14.19 -0.45
CA SER A 100 -5.25 -13.86 0.35
C SER A 100 -5.32 -14.62 1.69
N GLU A 101 -4.78 -15.84 1.73
CA GLU A 101 -4.69 -16.65 2.96
C GLU A 101 -3.78 -16.02 4.03
N ASP A 102 -2.79 -15.22 3.63
CA ASP A 102 -1.82 -14.59 4.54
C ASP A 102 -2.35 -13.25 5.11
N ILE A 103 -3.52 -12.78 4.67
CA ILE A 103 -4.06 -11.47 5.04
C ILE A 103 -4.56 -11.38 6.48
N PRO A 104 -5.22 -12.40 7.08
CA PRO A 104 -5.69 -12.30 8.46
C PRO A 104 -4.61 -11.89 9.46
N PRO A 105 -3.44 -12.56 9.56
CA PRO A 105 -2.38 -12.12 10.49
C PRO A 105 -1.76 -10.78 10.08
N LEU A 106 -1.67 -10.48 8.78
CA LEU A 106 -1.15 -9.20 8.31
C LEU A 106 -2.05 -8.02 8.68
N ALA A 107 -3.38 -8.21 8.61
CA ALA A 107 -4.34 -7.20 9.02
C ALA A 107 -4.20 -6.89 10.52
N ASP A 108 -3.99 -7.92 11.34
CA ASP A 108 -3.78 -7.75 12.78
C ASP A 108 -2.46 -6.98 13.06
N GLU A 109 -1.37 -7.27 12.31
CA GLU A 109 -0.13 -6.47 12.37
C GLU A 109 -0.37 -5.00 11.95
N ALA A 110 -1.08 -4.76 10.85
CA ALA A 110 -1.36 -3.41 10.35
C ALA A 110 -2.17 -2.58 11.37
N VAL A 111 -3.12 -3.21 12.05
CA VAL A 111 -3.88 -2.61 13.15
C VAL A 111 -2.96 -2.32 14.33
N ALA A 112 -2.12 -3.27 14.74
CA ALA A 112 -1.25 -3.13 15.90
C ALA A 112 -0.24 -1.98 15.75
N ILE A 113 0.28 -1.75 14.55
CA ILE A 113 1.20 -0.63 14.28
C ILE A 113 0.49 0.71 14.06
N GLY A 114 -0.84 0.74 14.08
CA GLY A 114 -1.63 1.94 13.84
C GLY A 114 -1.49 2.50 12.42
N ALA A 115 -1.33 1.63 11.42
CA ALA A 115 -1.29 2.04 10.02
C ALA A 115 -2.60 2.77 9.65
N GLN A 116 -2.54 3.70 8.70
CA GLN A 116 -3.73 4.38 8.20
C GLN A 116 -4.46 3.52 7.16
N CYS A 117 -3.70 2.72 6.39
CA CYS A 117 -4.24 1.95 5.30
C CYS A 117 -3.63 0.54 5.19
N LEU A 118 -4.50 -0.45 5.01
CA LEU A 118 -4.13 -1.77 4.50
C LEU A 118 -4.51 -1.82 3.01
N TRP A 119 -3.51 -1.97 2.15
CA TRP A 119 -3.67 -1.98 0.70
C TRP A 119 -3.35 -3.38 0.16
N LEU A 120 -4.32 -4.04 -0.46
CA LEU A 120 -4.17 -5.37 -1.03
C LEU A 120 -4.08 -5.26 -2.55
N GLN A 121 -2.97 -5.78 -3.10
CA GLN A 121 -2.67 -5.70 -4.52
C GLN A 121 -3.66 -6.52 -5.38
N LEU A 122 -3.50 -6.42 -6.69
CA LEU A 122 -4.33 -7.15 -7.65
C LEU A 122 -4.36 -8.66 -7.35
N GLY A 123 -5.56 -9.22 -7.32
CA GLY A 123 -5.79 -10.63 -7.01
C GLY A 123 -5.75 -10.98 -5.52
N VAL A 124 -5.48 -10.01 -4.63
CA VAL A 124 -5.44 -10.21 -3.18
C VAL A 124 -6.69 -9.59 -2.55
N PHE A 125 -7.46 -10.40 -1.83
CA PHE A 125 -8.69 -9.99 -1.16
C PHE A 125 -8.99 -10.89 0.04
N ASN A 126 -9.50 -10.32 1.12
CA ASN A 126 -9.98 -11.08 2.26
C ASN A 126 -11.04 -10.25 2.98
N GLU A 127 -12.31 -10.58 2.75
CA GLU A 127 -13.44 -9.79 3.27
C GLU A 127 -13.45 -9.77 4.80
N ALA A 128 -13.32 -10.92 5.45
CA ALA A 128 -13.36 -11.02 6.91
C ALA A 128 -12.22 -10.22 7.58
N ALA A 129 -10.99 -10.34 7.06
CA ALA A 129 -9.85 -9.59 7.59
C ALA A 129 -9.98 -8.08 7.30
N GLY A 130 -10.48 -7.71 6.12
CA GLY A 130 -10.75 -6.32 5.75
C GLY A 130 -11.75 -5.67 6.71
N LEU A 131 -12.88 -6.33 6.98
CA LEU A 131 -13.90 -5.83 7.92
C LEU A 131 -13.34 -5.63 9.33
N ARG A 132 -12.48 -6.54 9.81
CA ARG A 132 -11.83 -6.39 11.12
C ARG A 132 -10.89 -5.17 11.14
N ALA A 133 -10.07 -5.00 10.11
CA ALA A 133 -9.17 -3.86 10.01
C ALA A 133 -9.94 -2.52 9.96
N GLU A 134 -11.05 -2.48 9.22
CA GLU A 134 -11.91 -1.28 9.15
C GLU A 134 -12.61 -0.99 10.46
N ALA A 135 -13.10 -2.02 11.16
CA ALA A 135 -13.67 -1.88 12.50
C ALA A 135 -12.64 -1.33 13.51
N ALA A 136 -11.35 -1.61 13.29
CA ALA A 136 -10.24 -1.05 14.06
C ALA A 136 -9.76 0.33 13.56
N GLY A 137 -10.40 0.90 12.54
CA GLY A 137 -10.16 2.27 12.06
C GLY A 137 -9.24 2.40 10.85
N LEU A 138 -8.74 1.30 10.28
CA LEU A 138 -7.95 1.35 9.04
C LEU A 138 -8.86 1.62 7.84
N GLN A 139 -8.30 2.25 6.81
CA GLN A 139 -8.87 2.22 5.46
C GLN A 139 -8.36 0.97 4.74
N VAL A 140 -9.25 0.19 4.13
CA VAL A 140 -8.87 -1.06 3.45
C VAL A 140 -9.16 -0.96 1.96
N ILE A 141 -8.12 -0.97 1.14
CA ILE A 141 -8.25 -1.00 -0.32
C ILE A 141 -7.92 -2.41 -0.79
N GLN A 142 -8.79 -3.02 -1.59
CA GLN A 142 -8.60 -4.39 -2.08
C GLN A 142 -8.57 -4.45 -3.60
N ASN A 143 -7.80 -5.39 -4.16
CA ASN A 143 -7.70 -5.63 -5.59
C ASN A 143 -7.37 -4.36 -6.41
N ARG A 144 -6.39 -3.58 -5.94
CA ARG A 144 -5.89 -2.37 -6.61
C ARG A 144 -4.37 -2.35 -6.54
N CYS A 145 -3.71 -1.91 -7.61
CA CYS A 145 -2.24 -1.72 -7.58
C CYS A 145 -1.89 -0.27 -7.25
N VAL A 146 -1.08 -0.03 -6.21
CA VAL A 146 -0.63 1.33 -5.83
C VAL A 146 0.00 2.08 -7.00
N LYS A 147 0.83 1.41 -7.81
CA LYS A 147 1.46 2.01 -9.01
C LYS A 147 0.41 2.44 -10.03
N ILE A 148 -0.54 1.55 -10.35
CA ILE A 148 -1.56 1.83 -11.37
C ILE A 148 -2.46 2.97 -10.90
N GLU A 149 -2.94 2.92 -9.66
CA GLU A 149 -3.80 3.98 -9.13
C GLU A 149 -3.04 5.31 -9.00
N HIS A 150 -1.78 5.29 -8.57
CA HIS A 150 -0.96 6.50 -8.55
C HIS A 150 -0.79 7.10 -9.96
N ALA A 151 -0.40 6.28 -10.95
CA ALA A 151 -0.25 6.74 -12.33
C ALA A 151 -1.58 7.18 -12.97
N ARG A 152 -2.70 6.56 -12.58
CA ARG A 152 -4.04 6.94 -13.03
C ARG A 152 -4.46 8.30 -12.49
N LEU A 153 -4.14 8.58 -11.22
CA LEU A 153 -4.66 9.74 -10.48
C LEU A 153 -3.73 10.96 -10.50
N PHE A 154 -2.41 10.76 -10.61
CA PHE A 154 -1.41 11.83 -10.53
C PHE A 154 -0.63 12.07 -11.83
N GLY A 155 -0.79 11.20 -12.84
CA GLY A 155 -0.26 11.43 -14.19
C GLY A 155 0.43 10.20 -14.81
N GLY A 156 0.50 10.18 -16.14
CA GLY A 156 1.24 9.15 -16.92
C GLY A 156 0.36 8.27 -17.79
N LEU A 157 -0.71 7.68 -17.25
CA LEU A 157 -1.48 6.67 -18.01
C LEU A 157 -2.39 7.25 -19.09
N GLY A 158 -2.97 8.44 -18.89
CA GLY A 158 -3.85 9.06 -19.87
C GLY A 158 -3.14 9.39 -21.20
N TRP A 159 -1.86 9.79 -21.13
CA TRP A 159 -1.03 10.05 -22.31
C TRP A 159 -0.71 8.79 -23.11
N MET A 160 -0.75 7.62 -22.46
CA MET A 160 -0.55 6.32 -23.10
C MET A 160 -1.87 5.76 -23.68
N GLY A 161 -2.92 6.59 -23.81
CA GLY A 161 -4.23 6.18 -24.36
C GLY A 161 -5.09 5.35 -23.41
N VAL A 162 -4.74 5.28 -22.12
CA VAL A 162 -5.53 4.53 -21.13
C VAL A 162 -6.65 5.41 -20.58
N ASN A 163 -7.89 4.90 -20.61
CA ASN A 163 -9.01 5.56 -19.97
C ASN A 163 -8.84 5.55 -18.43
N THR A 164 -8.44 6.70 -17.88
CA THR A 164 -8.22 6.87 -16.44
C THR A 164 -9.51 7.03 -15.64
N ARG A 165 -10.65 7.28 -16.30
CA ARG A 165 -11.91 7.73 -15.71
C ARG A 165 -11.79 9.02 -14.88
N VAL A 166 -10.73 9.80 -15.10
CA VAL A 166 -10.50 11.10 -14.45
C VAL A 166 -10.67 12.20 -15.48
N ILE A 167 -11.67 13.06 -15.28
CA ILE A 167 -11.85 14.29 -16.06
C ILE A 167 -11.45 15.46 -15.15
N SER A 168 -10.52 16.30 -15.59
CA SER A 168 -10.02 17.44 -14.80
C SER A 168 -9.71 18.62 -15.69
N ALA A 169 -10.19 19.80 -15.31
CA ALA A 169 -9.81 21.08 -15.91
C ALA A 169 -8.53 21.68 -15.28
N LYS A 170 -8.00 21.07 -14.20
CA LYS A 170 -6.79 21.54 -13.53
C LYS A 170 -5.54 21.15 -14.32
N ARG A 171 -4.64 22.11 -14.51
CA ARG A 171 -3.32 21.88 -15.12
C ARG A 171 -2.51 20.87 -14.31
N LEU A 172 -1.96 19.85 -14.97
CA LEU A 172 -1.02 18.91 -14.35
C LEU A 172 0.20 19.68 -13.86
N ARG A 173 0.61 19.42 -12.61
CA ARG A 173 1.79 20.06 -11.99
C ARG A 173 3.09 19.33 -12.31
N GLN A 174 3.00 18.04 -12.65
CA GLN A 174 4.11 17.23 -13.13
C GLN A 174 3.68 16.53 -14.42
N LEU A 175 4.52 16.63 -15.44
CA LEU A 175 4.43 15.80 -16.63
C LEU A 175 5.28 14.54 -16.40
N PRO A 176 4.91 13.40 -17.00
CA PRO A 176 5.61 12.13 -16.82
C PRO A 176 6.98 12.05 -17.53
N TYR A 177 7.56 13.18 -17.95
CA TYR A 177 8.87 13.30 -18.60
C TYR A 177 9.62 14.51 -18.05
#